data_AF-A0A4Y7PH90-F1
#
_entry.id   AF-A0A4Y7PH90-F1
#
_cell.length_a   1.000
_cell.length_b   1.000
_cell.length_c   1.000
_cell.angle_alpha   90.00
_cell.angle_beta   90.00
_cell.angle_gamma   90.00
#
_symmetry.space_group_name_H-M   'P 1'
#
loop_
_entity.id
_entity.type
_entity.pdbx_description
1 polymer ?
#
loop_
_entity_poly.entity_id
_entity_poly.type
_entity_poly.pdbx_seq_one_letter_code
_entity_poly.pdbx_strand_id
1 'polypeptide(L)'
;MEGVGTWSPTGADDVDRLMKLLEYVKTMGWNRAFEDDVLYGEVNCDNSHFYVEPLHSLREALQDSKLCMETLNKVRNHLGKKIRTLTQRSTPLVLEDGMQRLPNELLAHIFKIGHFSTQNCTFSLRTSHVSSRFRQIAIQTRPIWTRLSAGYTND
;
A
#
# COMPACT_ATOMS: atom_id res chain seq x y z
N MET A 1 42.71 -7.74 10.22
CA MET A 1 41.60 -6.90 10.71
C MET A 1 40.34 -7.42 10.06
N GLU A 2 39.73 -8.45 10.66
CA GLU A 2 38.48 -9.03 10.20
C GLU A 2 37.37 -8.55 11.14
N GLY A 3 36.37 -7.88 10.57
CA GLY A 3 35.21 -7.36 11.30
C GLY A 3 34.20 -8.47 11.52
N VAL A 4 34.02 -8.87 12.78
CA VAL A 4 32.98 -9.78 13.24
C VAL A 4 31.63 -9.05 13.15
N GLY A 5 30.83 -9.41 12.14
CA GLY A 5 29.44 -8.96 12.01
C GLY A 5 28.55 -9.74 12.99
N THR A 6 28.14 -9.09 14.08
CA THR A 6 27.16 -9.63 15.02
C THR A 6 25.77 -9.59 14.39
N TRP A 7 25.27 -10.76 14.00
CA TRP A 7 23.87 -10.96 13.65
C TRP A 7 23.04 -10.92 14.93
N SER A 8 22.11 -9.97 15.03
CA SER A 8 21.18 -9.90 16.16
C SER A 8 19.97 -10.82 15.91
N PRO A 9 19.68 -11.78 16.81
CA PRO A 9 18.50 -12.63 16.74
C PRO A 9 17.33 -11.91 17.42
N THR A 10 16.64 -11.01 16.73
CA THR A 10 15.62 -10.15 17.37
C THR A 10 14.28 -10.15 16.64
N GLY A 11 14.19 -10.74 15.44
CA GLY A 11 12.98 -10.69 14.63
C GLY A 11 11.90 -11.73 14.96
N ALA A 12 12.27 -12.86 15.54
CA ALA A 12 11.33 -13.95 15.84
C ALA A 12 10.62 -13.74 17.19
N ASP A 13 11.37 -13.34 18.22
CA ASP A 13 10.85 -13.16 19.59
C ASP A 13 9.82 -12.01 19.68
N ASP A 14 10.03 -10.94 18.92
CA ASP A 14 9.08 -9.82 18.80
C ASP A 14 7.74 -10.24 18.17
N VAL A 15 7.77 -11.17 17.21
CA VAL A 15 6.58 -11.69 16.54
C VAL A 15 5.83 -12.67 17.43
N ASP A 16 6.55 -13.47 18.22
CA ASP A 16 5.96 -14.39 19.18
C ASP A 16 5.27 -13.65 20.33
N ARG A 17 5.86 -12.55 20.82
CA ARG A 17 5.22 -11.64 21.79
C ARG A 17 3.92 -11.05 21.23
N LEU A 18 3.93 -10.62 19.98
CA LEU A 18 2.74 -10.10 19.31
C LEU A 18 1.65 -11.17 19.13
N MET A 19 2.03 -12.38 18.74
CA MET A 19 1.13 -13.52 18.59
C MET A 19 0.43 -13.87 19.90
N LYS A 20 1.18 -13.94 21.01
CA LYS A 20 0.62 -14.17 22.36
C LYS A 20 -0.38 -13.08 22.77
N LEU A 21 -0.07 -11.82 22.49
CA LEU A 21 -0.97 -10.71 22.80
C LEU A 21 -2.26 -10.77 21.96
N LEU A 22 -2.15 -11.09 20.67
CA LEU A 22 -3.31 -11.29 19.79
C LEU A 22 -4.16 -12.49 20.22
N GLU A 23 -3.54 -13.57 20.66
CA GLU A 23 -4.23 -14.75 21.20
C GLU A 23 -4.98 -14.43 22.50
N TYR A 24 -4.37 -13.63 23.38
CA TYR A 24 -5.01 -13.15 24.61
C TYR A 24 -6.21 -12.24 24.33
N VAL A 25 -6.07 -11.26 23.43
CA VAL A 25 -7.17 -10.37 23.02
C VAL A 25 -8.29 -11.16 22.32
N LYS A 26 -7.94 -12.19 21.54
CA LYS A 26 -8.91 -13.07 20.87
C LYS A 26 -9.71 -13.93 21.86
N THR A 27 -9.08 -14.42 22.92
CA THR A 27 -9.71 -15.33 23.89
C THR A 27 -10.54 -14.61 24.95
N MET A 28 -10.06 -13.46 25.44
CA MET A 28 -10.76 -12.67 26.47
C MET A 28 -11.71 -11.62 25.90
N GLY A 29 -11.52 -11.20 24.65
CA GLY A 29 -12.25 -10.08 24.04
C GLY A 29 -11.67 -8.71 24.44
N TRP A 30 -11.82 -7.72 23.56
CA TRP A 30 -11.25 -6.38 23.73
C TRP A 30 -11.69 -5.71 25.04
N ASN A 31 -12.96 -5.82 25.43
CA ASN A 31 -13.46 -5.11 26.61
C ASN A 31 -12.96 -5.71 27.93
N ARG A 32 -12.91 -7.04 28.07
CA ARG A 32 -12.40 -7.69 29.29
C ARG A 32 -10.89 -7.60 29.45
N ALA A 33 -10.14 -7.58 28.34
CA ALA A 33 -8.69 -7.48 28.39
C ALA A 33 -8.18 -6.13 28.94
N PHE A 34 -9.03 -5.10 28.94
CA PHE A 34 -8.71 -3.75 29.41
C PHE A 34 -9.67 -3.22 30.49
N GLU A 35 -10.63 -4.02 30.97
CA GLU A 35 -11.61 -3.62 31.99
C GLU A 35 -10.99 -3.51 33.39
N ASP A 36 -9.89 -4.22 33.67
CA ASP A 36 -9.24 -4.23 35.00
C ASP A 36 -8.47 -2.93 35.32
N ASP A 37 -8.19 -2.07 34.34
CA ASP A 37 -7.38 -0.85 34.51
C ASP A 37 -8.20 0.43 34.78
N VAL A 38 -9.54 0.36 34.84
CA VAL A 38 -10.42 1.57 34.94
C VAL A 38 -11.19 1.65 36.28
N LEU A 39 -10.67 1.07 37.36
CA LEU A 39 -11.11 1.40 38.72
C LEU A 39 -10.12 2.34 39.42
N TYR A 40 -9.78 3.45 38.78
CA TYR A 40 -9.11 4.56 39.45
C TYR A 40 -10.14 5.41 40.20
N GLY A 41 -10.39 5.02 41.44
CA GLY A 41 -10.84 5.96 42.48
C GLY A 41 -12.17 5.61 43.12
N GLU A 42 -12.13 4.70 44.11
CA GLU A 42 -12.74 4.95 45.42
C GLU A 42 -12.22 3.90 46.44
N VAL A 43 -11.06 4.12 47.05
CA VAL A 43 -10.68 3.37 48.26
C VAL A 43 -10.12 4.32 49.29
N ASN A 44 -10.94 4.58 50.29
CA ASN A 44 -10.62 5.26 51.53
C ASN A 44 -10.12 4.22 52.55
N CYS A 45 -8.81 3.94 52.63
CA CYS A 45 -8.23 3.17 53.75
C CYS A 45 -6.76 3.53 54.01
N ASP A 46 -6.47 3.99 55.22
CA ASP A 46 -5.17 3.95 55.90
C ASP A 46 -4.47 2.59 55.70
N ASN A 47 -3.29 2.55 55.05
CA ASN A 47 -2.23 1.53 55.22
C ASN A 47 -1.04 1.83 54.28
N SER A 48 -0.02 2.53 54.78
CA SER A 48 1.07 3.08 53.96
C SER A 48 2.20 2.10 53.57
N HIS A 49 1.99 0.78 53.58
CA HIS A 49 3.11 -0.17 53.44
C HIS A 49 2.98 -1.32 52.41
N PHE A 50 1.96 -1.34 51.54
CA PHE A 50 1.78 -2.40 50.51
C PHE A 50 1.88 -1.93 49.05
N TYR A 51 2.46 -0.75 48.78
CA TYR A 51 2.37 -0.09 47.46
C TYR A 51 3.57 -0.26 46.50
N VAL A 52 4.64 -0.95 46.90
CA VAL A 52 5.88 -0.98 46.09
C VAL A 52 5.82 -2.03 44.97
N GLU A 53 5.25 -3.21 45.23
CA GLU A 53 5.18 -4.32 44.27
C GLU A 53 4.29 -4.03 43.03
N PRO A 54 3.06 -3.49 43.17
CA PRO A 54 2.15 -3.32 42.03
C PRO A 54 2.66 -2.32 40.99
N LEU A 55 3.42 -1.32 41.44
CA LEU A 55 3.97 -0.28 40.56
C LEU A 55 5.09 -0.81 39.65
N HIS A 56 5.85 -1.80 40.11
CA HIS A 56 6.89 -2.40 39.29
C HIS A 56 6.30 -3.25 38.17
N SER A 57 5.37 -4.16 38.50
CA SER A 57 4.70 -5.01 37.51
C SER A 57 3.89 -4.20 36.49
N LEU A 58 3.19 -3.15 36.93
CA LEU A 58 2.47 -2.26 36.02
C LEU A 58 3.43 -1.50 35.09
N ARG A 59 4.58 -1.05 35.59
CA ARG A 59 5.60 -0.39 34.77
C ARG A 59 6.18 -1.34 33.74
N GLU A 60 6.44 -2.59 34.11
CA GLU A 60 6.94 -3.63 33.20
C GLU A 60 5.91 -3.94 32.10
N ALA A 61 4.65 -4.16 32.47
CA ALA A 61 3.56 -4.38 31.53
C ALA A 61 3.37 -3.19 30.55
N LEU A 62 3.51 -1.95 31.04
CA LEU A 62 3.47 -0.76 30.20
C LEU A 62 4.63 -0.72 29.20
N GLN A 63 5.84 -1.10 29.61
CA GLN A 63 7.00 -1.15 28.71
C GLN A 63 6.83 -2.25 27.66
N ASP A 64 6.34 -3.42 28.05
CA ASP A 64 6.04 -4.51 27.11
C ASP A 64 4.95 -4.10 26.10
N SER A 65 3.91 -3.41 26.55
CA SER A 65 2.86 -2.87 25.67
C SER A 65 3.42 -1.84 24.67
N LYS A 66 4.32 -0.95 25.12
CA LYS A 66 5.00 0.00 24.24
C LYS A 66 5.85 -0.70 23.18
N LEU A 67 6.65 -1.70 23.58
CA LEU A 67 7.45 -2.49 22.65
C LEU A 67 6.55 -3.22 21.62
N CYS A 68 5.45 -3.80 22.08
CA CYS A 68 4.48 -4.45 21.21
C CYS A 68 3.88 -3.46 20.19
N MET A 69 3.53 -2.24 20.62
CA MET A 69 3.05 -1.17 19.74
C MET A 69 4.11 -0.75 18.70
N GLU A 70 5.38 -0.66 19.09
CA GLU A 70 6.46 -0.39 18.15
C GLU A 70 6.59 -1.50 17.09
N THR A 71 6.53 -2.77 17.51
CA THR A 71 6.56 -3.92 16.60
C THR A 71 5.37 -3.91 15.65
N LEU A 72 4.16 -3.64 16.14
CA LEU A 72 2.97 -3.47 15.31
C LEU A 72 3.14 -2.36 14.27
N ASN A 73 3.72 -1.22 14.67
CA ASN A 73 4.01 -0.13 13.75
C ASN A 73 5.02 -0.54 12.67
N LYS A 74 6.07 -1.30 13.03
CA LYS A 74 7.05 -1.85 12.08
C LYS A 74 6.37 -2.79 11.08
N VAL A 75 5.53 -3.71 11.56
CA VAL A 75 4.76 -4.65 10.72
C VAL A 75 3.83 -3.88 9.78
N ARG A 76 3.02 -2.95 10.29
CA ARG A 76 2.14 -2.08 9.48
C ARG A 76 2.93 -1.36 8.39
N ASN A 77 4.07 -0.76 8.72
CA ASN A 77 4.90 -0.04 7.76
C ASN A 77 5.48 -0.99 6.70
N HIS A 78 5.88 -2.20 7.08
CA HIS A 78 6.38 -3.21 6.15
C HIS A 78 5.28 -3.69 5.19
N LEU A 79 4.07 -3.98 5.69
CA LEU A 79 2.93 -4.33 4.85
C LEU A 79 2.56 -3.17 3.92
N GLY A 80 2.52 -1.93 4.42
CA GLY A 80 2.27 -0.76 3.61
C GLY A 80 3.25 -0.62 2.45
N LYS A 81 4.54 -0.89 2.67
CA LYS A 81 5.56 -0.94 1.61
C LYS A 81 5.27 -2.06 0.61
N LYS A 82 5.01 -3.28 1.08
CA LYS A 82 4.70 -4.43 0.21
C LYS A 82 3.47 -4.20 -0.65
N ILE A 83 2.39 -3.66 -0.08
CA ILE A 83 1.17 -3.31 -0.80
C ILE A 83 1.49 -2.28 -1.89
N ARG A 84 2.19 -1.19 -1.56
CA ARG A 84 2.57 -0.17 -2.56
C ARG A 84 3.40 -0.76 -3.69
N THR A 85 4.39 -1.60 -3.38
CA THR A 85 5.22 -2.28 -4.40
C THR A 85 4.38 -3.23 -5.26
N LEU A 86 3.47 -3.99 -4.65
CA LEU A 86 2.60 -4.91 -5.38
C LEU A 86 1.64 -4.14 -6.29
N THR A 87 0.99 -3.08 -5.77
CA THR A 87 0.13 -2.19 -6.55
C THR A 87 0.89 -1.59 -7.72
N GLN A 88 2.11 -1.07 -7.51
CA GLN A 88 2.94 -0.53 -8.59
C GLN A 88 3.25 -1.57 -9.68
N ARG A 89 3.47 -2.83 -9.30
CA ARG A 89 3.73 -3.93 -10.25
C ARG A 89 2.45 -4.43 -10.92
N SER A 90 1.31 -4.39 -10.26
CA SER A 90 0.03 -4.86 -10.80
C SER A 90 -0.65 -3.82 -11.70
N THR A 91 -0.46 -2.52 -11.47
CA THR A 91 -1.05 -1.45 -12.29
C THR A 91 -0.84 -1.63 -13.80
N PRO A 92 0.39 -1.86 -14.32
CA PRO A 92 0.57 -2.05 -15.76
C PRO A 92 -0.13 -3.30 -16.28
N LEU A 93 -0.20 -4.37 -15.48
CA LEU A 93 -0.85 -5.63 -15.87
C LEU A 93 -2.37 -5.47 -15.95
N VAL A 94 -2.97 -4.78 -14.96
CA VAL A 94 -4.41 -4.46 -14.96
C VAL A 94 -4.75 -3.54 -16.12
N LEU A 95 -3.89 -2.55 -16.42
CA LEU A 95 -4.07 -1.69 -17.57
C LEU A 95 -4.00 -2.48 -18.88
N GLU A 96 -3.02 -3.37 -19.02
CA GLU A 96 -2.88 -4.22 -20.20
C GLU A 96 -4.10 -5.11 -20.41
N ASP A 97 -4.56 -5.82 -19.37
CA ASP A 97 -5.79 -6.63 -19.42
C ASP A 97 -7.00 -5.78 -19.82
N GLY A 98 -7.15 -4.59 -19.21
CA GLY A 98 -8.21 -3.65 -19.54
C GLY A 98 -8.18 -3.22 -21.00
N MET A 99 -7.00 -2.89 -21.54
CA MET A 99 -6.83 -2.52 -22.94
C MET A 99 -7.11 -3.70 -23.88
N GLN A 100 -6.75 -4.92 -23.49
CA GLN A 100 -7.04 -6.13 -24.26
C GLN A 100 -8.54 -6.45 -24.30
N ARG A 101 -9.26 -6.27 -23.19
CA ARG A 101 -10.70 -6.56 -23.07
C ARG A 101 -11.61 -5.47 -23.63
N LEU A 102 -11.10 -4.25 -23.80
CA LEU A 102 -11.89 -3.13 -24.32
C LEU A 102 -12.40 -3.43 -25.74
N PRO A 103 -13.67 -3.21 -26.08
CA PRO A 103 -14.16 -3.33 -27.46
C PRO A 103 -13.47 -2.34 -28.42
N ASN A 104 -13.38 -2.72 -29.70
CA ASN A 104 -12.69 -1.91 -30.70
C ASN A 104 -13.38 -0.56 -30.94
N GLU A 105 -14.70 -0.50 -30.77
CA GLU A 105 -15.51 0.72 -30.93
C GLU A 105 -15.18 1.75 -29.85
N LEU A 106 -14.98 1.28 -28.61
CA LEU A 106 -14.58 2.15 -27.50
C LEU A 106 -13.15 2.64 -27.69
N LEU A 107 -12.24 1.77 -28.14
CA LEU A 107 -10.87 2.18 -28.45
C LEU A 107 -10.83 3.21 -29.59
N ALA A 108 -11.62 3.03 -30.65
CA ALA A 108 -11.78 3.99 -31.72
C ALA A 108 -12.33 5.34 -31.22
N HIS A 109 -13.27 5.33 -30.27
CA HIS A 109 -13.79 6.54 -29.66
C HIS A 109 -12.72 7.27 -28.82
N ILE A 110 -11.94 6.53 -28.03
CA ILE A 110 -10.79 7.08 -27.29
C ILE A 110 -9.78 7.72 -28.26
N PHE A 111 -9.50 7.08 -29.40
CA PHE A 111 -8.61 7.65 -30.41
C PHE A 111 -9.16 8.95 -31.01
N LYS A 112 -10.47 9.05 -31.24
CA LYS A 112 -11.08 10.30 -31.70
C LYS A 112 -10.91 11.42 -30.67
N ILE A 113 -11.22 11.15 -29.40
CA ILE A 113 -11.04 12.12 -28.30
C ILE A 113 -9.58 12.58 -28.24
N GLY A 114 -8.64 11.63 -28.17
CA GLY A 114 -7.22 11.95 -28.10
C GLY A 114 -6.70 12.71 -29.32
N HIS A 115 -7.19 12.38 -30.52
CA HIS A 115 -6.86 13.13 -31.72
C HIS A 115 -7.36 14.59 -31.61
N PHE A 116 -8.61 14.81 -31.19
CA PHE A 116 -9.16 16.17 -31.03
C PHE A 116 -8.40 16.99 -29.98
N SER A 117 -7.83 16.36 -28.95
CA SER A 117 -7.00 17.01 -27.94
C SER A 117 -5.60 17.42 -28.44
N THR A 118 -5.17 16.92 -29.59
CA THR A 118 -3.88 17.29 -30.22
C THR A 118 -4.07 18.19 -31.43
N GLN A 119 -3.03 18.93 -31.82
CA GLN A 119 -3.07 19.81 -33.00
C GLN A 119 -2.47 19.19 -34.27
N ASN A 120 -1.69 18.11 -34.16
CA ASN A 120 -0.95 17.52 -35.27
C ASN A 120 -1.28 16.02 -35.48
N CYS A 121 -0.76 15.43 -36.56
CA CYS A 121 -0.97 14.02 -36.89
C CYS A 121 -0.14 13.04 -36.03
N THR A 122 0.68 13.55 -35.08
CA THR A 122 1.58 12.69 -34.30
C THR A 122 0.82 11.73 -33.38
N PHE A 123 -0.39 12.11 -32.94
CA PHE A 123 -1.25 11.23 -32.14
C PHE A 123 -1.61 9.95 -32.91
N SER A 124 -2.04 10.10 -34.16
CA SER A 124 -2.46 9.00 -35.02
C SER A 124 -1.30 8.07 -35.36
N LEU A 125 -0.10 8.64 -35.57
CA LEU A 125 1.13 7.86 -35.75
C LEU A 125 1.51 7.10 -34.48
N ARG A 126 1.56 7.77 -33.33
CA ARG A 126 1.93 7.17 -32.04
C ARG A 126 1.00 6.03 -31.66
N THR A 127 -0.32 6.24 -31.75
CA THR A 127 -1.32 5.21 -31.45
C THR A 127 -1.20 4.02 -32.40
N SER A 128 -0.97 4.25 -33.70
CA SER A 128 -0.76 3.17 -34.68
C SER A 128 0.49 2.33 -34.43
N HIS A 129 1.48 2.85 -33.70
CA HIS A 129 2.75 2.16 -33.44
C HIS A 129 2.74 1.34 -32.13
N VAL A 130 1.68 1.42 -31.32
CA VAL A 130 1.62 0.70 -30.02
C VAL A 130 1.52 -0.81 -30.20
N SER A 131 0.62 -1.26 -31.08
CA SER A 131 0.39 -2.69 -31.33
C SER A 131 -0.29 -2.90 -32.68
N SER A 132 -0.29 -4.15 -33.19
CA SER A 132 -1.01 -4.53 -34.41
C SER A 132 -2.50 -4.19 -34.33
N ARG A 133 -3.12 -4.42 -33.16
CA ARG A 133 -4.53 -4.12 -32.89
C ARG A 133 -4.81 -2.62 -32.92
N PHE A 134 -3.97 -1.82 -32.26
CA PHE A 134 -4.11 -0.37 -32.28
C PHE A 134 -3.94 0.17 -33.70
N ARG A 135 -2.98 -0.35 -34.47
CA ARG A 135 -2.80 0.02 -35.89
C ARG A 135 -4.05 -0.24 -36.71
N GLN A 136 -4.66 -1.42 -36.57
CA GLN A 136 -5.88 -1.77 -37.29
C GLN A 136 -7.03 -0.81 -36.95
N ILE A 137 -7.23 -0.54 -35.67
CA ILE A 137 -8.30 0.35 -35.19
C ILE A 137 -8.03 1.80 -35.61
N ALA A 138 -6.78 2.25 -35.54
CA ALA A 138 -6.37 3.58 -35.97
C ALA A 138 -6.64 3.79 -37.47
N ILE A 139 -6.27 2.82 -38.32
CA ILE A 139 -6.56 2.85 -39.77
C ILE A 139 -8.08 2.89 -40.03
N GLN A 140 -8.87 2.10 -39.28
CA GLN A 140 -10.33 2.09 -39.42
C GLN A 140 -10.98 3.40 -38.93
N THR A 141 -10.33 4.12 -38.02
CA THR A 141 -10.84 5.36 -37.44
C THR A 141 -10.51 6.56 -38.31
N ARG A 142 -11.17 6.69 -39.48
CA ARG A 142 -10.92 7.75 -40.48
C ARG A 142 -10.69 9.17 -39.93
N PRO A 143 -11.47 9.67 -38.93
CA PRO A 143 -11.32 11.05 -38.45
C PRO A 143 -9.91 11.41 -37.98
N ILE A 144 -9.13 10.44 -37.46
CA ILE A 144 -7.80 10.73 -36.92
C ILE A 144 -6.74 10.99 -38.01
N TRP A 145 -7.06 10.73 -39.28
CA TRP A 145 -6.15 10.94 -40.43
C TRP A 145 -6.46 12.20 -41.23
N THR A 146 -7.39 13.03 -40.76
CA THR A 146 -7.85 14.22 -41.49
C THR A 146 -6.90 15.41 -41.41
N ARG A 147 -5.94 15.39 -40.47
CA ARG A 147 -4.93 16.45 -40.32
C ARG A 147 -3.64 16.07 -41.06
N LEU A 148 -3.30 16.85 -42.07
CA LEU A 148 -2.02 16.75 -42.78
C LEU A 148 -1.03 17.75 -42.18
N SER A 149 0.16 17.27 -41.84
CA SER A 149 1.29 18.12 -41.51
C SER A 149 2.04 18.42 -42.81
N ALA A 150 1.86 19.61 -43.36
CA ALA A 150 2.70 20.09 -44.45
C ALA A 150 3.97 20.71 -43.84
N GLY A 151 4.97 19.88 -43.58
CA GLY A 151 6.31 20.36 -43.25
C GLY A 151 7.01 20.78 -44.52
N TYR A 152 6.75 22.00 -45.01
CA TYR A 152 7.63 22.60 -46.01
C TYR A 152 8.90 23.05 -45.29
N THR A 153 9.99 22.30 -45.45
CA THR A 153 11.33 22.82 -45.20
C THR A 153 11.60 23.83 -46.31
N ASN A 154 11.54 25.12 -45.98
CA ASN A 154 12.07 26.15 -46.86
C ASN A 154 13.59 26.04 -46.81
N ASP A 155 14.14 25.27 -47.75
CA ASP A 155 15.57 25.30 -48.08
C ASP A 155 15.95 26.62 -48.76
#